data_AF-J2ZMI0-F1
#
_entry.id   AF-J2ZMI0-F1
#
_cell.length_a   1.000
_cell.length_b   1.000
_cell.length_c   1.000
_cell.angle_alpha   90.00
_cell.angle_beta   90.00
_cell.angle_gamma   90.00
#
_symmetry.space_group_name_H-M   'P 1'
#
loop_
_entity.id
_entity.type
_entity.pdbx_description
1 polymer ?
#
loop_
_entity_poly.entity_id
_entity_poly.type
_entity_poly.pdbx_seq_one_letter_code
_entity_poly.pdbx_strand_id
1 'polypeptide(L)'
;MDGGDLRLLPVSLEDIGNAFLMTVPRRSEWSTALHFATNRLLGNGQRVVLVLLRRSPLAEFAQNPNVLGVLGVDAELSDLSELLTEDLENTVIVVDDFDTLTNDHKINPTIGAHVKACRDHPGGVVATCGIDEIGGVYRGVVATARKTRTGLVLAPPRSANDGTRLSARLPRSVGAPSPMAG
;
A
#
# COMPACT_ATOMS: atom_id res chain seq x y z
N MET A 1 -27.84 -21.74 9.55
CA MET A 1 -27.29 -21.52 8.20
C MET A 1 -26.97 -20.03 8.13
N ASP A 2 -25.75 -19.64 8.50
CA ASP A 2 -25.35 -18.23 8.44
C ASP A 2 -24.53 -18.03 7.18
N GLY A 3 -25.21 -17.58 6.12
CA GLY A 3 -24.56 -17.17 4.88
C GLY A 3 -23.75 -15.91 5.15
N GLY A 4 -22.42 -16.01 5.02
CA GLY A 4 -21.55 -14.85 5.09
C GLY A 4 -21.84 -13.92 3.90
N ASP A 5 -22.17 -12.67 4.20
CA ASP A 5 -22.31 -11.63 3.19
C ASP A 5 -20.93 -11.28 2.63
N LEU A 6 -20.68 -11.66 1.36
CA LEU A 6 -19.51 -11.21 0.60
C LEU A 6 -19.81 -9.83 0.02
N ARG A 7 -19.14 -8.80 0.54
CA ARG A 7 -19.27 -7.42 0.06
C ARG A 7 -17.89 -6.84 -0.23
N LEU A 8 -17.78 -6.09 -1.32
CA LEU A 8 -16.60 -5.26 -1.56
C LEU A 8 -16.60 -4.11 -0.54
N LEU A 9 -15.47 -3.91 0.14
CA LEU A 9 -15.23 -2.74 0.98
C LEU A 9 -14.38 -1.75 0.16
N PRO A 10 -15.00 -0.76 -0.53
CA PRO A 10 -14.22 0.24 -1.25
C PRO A 10 -13.48 1.12 -0.25
N VAL A 11 -12.26 1.52 -0.64
CA VAL A 11 -11.45 2.49 0.09
C VAL A 11 -11.16 3.62 -0.88
N SER A 12 -11.59 4.84 -0.55
CA SER A 12 -11.15 6.04 -1.27
C SER A 12 -9.86 6.52 -0.65
N LEU A 13 -8.85 6.83 -1.48
CA LEU A 13 -7.57 7.34 -0.98
C LEU A 13 -7.72 8.72 -0.33
N GLU A 14 -8.61 9.56 -0.84
CA GLU A 14 -8.88 10.90 -0.30
C GLU A 14 -9.41 10.82 1.15
N ASP A 15 -10.30 9.86 1.43
CA ASP A 15 -10.95 9.68 2.74
C ASP A 15 -9.97 9.18 3.81
N ILE A 16 -8.84 8.61 3.39
CA ILE A 16 -7.86 7.97 4.27
C ILE A 16 -6.53 8.74 4.36
N GLY A 17 -6.48 9.93 3.79
CA GLY A 17 -5.29 10.79 3.78
C GLY A 17 -4.20 10.34 2.80
N ASN A 18 -4.61 9.68 1.71
CA ASN A 18 -3.82 9.42 0.50
C ASN A 18 -2.57 8.54 0.71
N ALA A 19 -2.55 7.78 1.81
CA ALA A 19 -1.52 6.79 2.11
C ALA A 19 -2.16 5.52 2.67
N PHE A 20 -2.04 4.41 1.93
CA PHE A 20 -2.54 3.10 2.34
C PHE A 20 -1.41 2.10 2.46
N LEU A 21 -1.25 1.50 3.64
CA LEU A 21 -0.20 0.52 3.91
C LEU A 21 -0.78 -0.90 4.04
N MET A 22 -0.32 -1.81 3.20
CA MET A 22 -0.61 -3.24 3.28
C MET A 22 0.53 -3.96 3.98
N THR A 23 0.23 -4.74 5.00
CA THR A 23 1.24 -5.40 5.83
C THR A 23 0.81 -6.84 6.08
N VAL A 24 1.74 -7.78 5.91
CA VAL A 24 1.44 -9.21 6.11
C VAL A 24 2.65 -9.92 6.69
N PRO A 25 2.48 -11.01 7.46
CA PRO A 25 3.59 -11.80 7.98
C PRO A 25 4.33 -12.62 6.91
N ARG A 26 3.69 -12.96 5.77
CA ARG A 26 4.27 -13.79 4.69
C ARG A 26 4.19 -13.12 3.30
N ARG A 27 5.35 -12.83 2.72
CA ARG A 27 5.52 -12.12 1.42
C ARG A 27 4.62 -12.61 0.25
N SER A 28 4.30 -13.90 0.17
CA SER A 28 3.49 -14.46 -0.93
C SER A 28 2.05 -13.94 -0.98
N GLU A 29 1.53 -13.44 0.13
CA GLU A 29 0.15 -12.92 0.23
C GLU A 29 0.07 -11.42 -0.13
N TRP A 30 1.20 -10.70 -0.13
CA TRP A 30 1.28 -9.30 -0.58
C TRP A 30 0.93 -9.16 -2.05
N SER A 31 1.53 -10.03 -2.86
CA SER A 31 1.44 -9.92 -4.30
C SER A 31 0.00 -10.03 -4.79
N THR A 32 -0.83 -10.90 -4.22
CA THR A 32 -2.23 -11.05 -4.64
C THR A 32 -3.09 -9.84 -4.27
N ALA A 33 -2.95 -9.32 -3.05
CA ALA A 33 -3.76 -8.19 -2.60
C ALA A 33 -3.35 -6.87 -3.25
N LEU A 34 -2.05 -6.64 -3.40
CA LEU A 34 -1.52 -5.47 -4.09
C LEU A 34 -1.89 -5.54 -5.58
N HIS A 35 -1.74 -6.72 -6.21
CA HIS A 35 -2.16 -6.95 -7.60
C HIS A 35 -3.65 -6.70 -7.80
N PHE A 36 -4.51 -7.22 -6.93
CA PHE A 36 -5.93 -6.94 -6.97
C PHE A 36 -6.21 -5.45 -6.86
N ALA A 37 -5.61 -4.76 -5.89
CA ALA A 37 -5.80 -3.32 -5.71
C ALA A 37 -5.34 -2.52 -6.94
N THR A 38 -4.15 -2.82 -7.48
CA THR A 38 -3.64 -2.19 -8.70
C THR A 38 -4.55 -2.45 -9.89
N ASN A 39 -5.01 -3.68 -10.09
CA ASN A 39 -5.95 -4.02 -11.15
C ASN A 39 -7.28 -3.24 -11.02
N ARG A 40 -7.77 -3.06 -9.79
CA ARG A 40 -8.99 -2.27 -9.52
C ARG A 40 -8.79 -0.79 -9.77
N LEU A 41 -7.64 -0.22 -9.38
CA LEU A 41 -7.29 1.17 -9.68
C LEU A 41 -7.27 1.39 -11.20
N LEU A 42 -6.55 0.55 -11.93
CA LEU A 42 -6.44 0.62 -13.39
C LEU A 42 -7.79 0.41 -14.09
N GLY A 43 -8.60 -0.55 -13.61
CA GLY A 43 -9.94 -0.82 -14.14
C GLY A 43 -10.94 0.32 -13.90
N ASN A 44 -10.69 1.17 -12.90
CA ASN A 44 -11.46 2.39 -12.65
C ASN A 44 -10.91 3.61 -13.41
N GLY A 45 -9.90 3.44 -14.26
CA GLY A 45 -9.29 4.53 -15.04
C GLY A 45 -8.24 5.34 -14.28
N GLN A 46 -7.83 4.91 -13.08
CA GLN A 46 -6.82 5.60 -12.30
C GLN A 46 -5.46 5.55 -13.00
N ARG A 47 -4.76 6.70 -13.05
CA ARG A 47 -3.36 6.74 -13.47
C ARG A 47 -2.45 6.19 -12.37
N VAL A 48 -1.52 5.32 -12.73
CA VAL A 48 -0.67 4.60 -11.78
C VAL A 48 0.80 4.73 -12.15
N VAL A 49 1.65 4.96 -11.15
CA VAL A 49 3.10 4.74 -11.25
C VAL A 49 3.45 3.51 -10.42
N LEU A 50 4.17 2.56 -11.02
CA LEU A 50 4.63 1.36 -10.31
C LEU A 50 6.06 1.56 -9.85
N VAL A 51 6.33 1.30 -8.57
CA VAL A 51 7.69 1.26 -8.01
C VAL A 51 7.95 -0.18 -7.57
N LEU A 52 8.71 -0.90 -8.39
CA LEU A 52 8.95 -2.33 -8.28
C LEU A 52 10.43 -2.59 -7.98
N LEU A 53 10.75 -2.71 -6.69
CA LEU A 53 12.13 -2.77 -6.21
C LEU A 53 12.76 -4.16 -6.34
N ARG A 54 11.93 -5.14 -6.68
CA ARG A 54 12.27 -6.56 -6.86
C ARG A 54 11.41 -7.12 -7.99
N ARG A 55 11.59 -8.40 -8.33
CA ARG A 55 10.68 -9.09 -9.25
C ARG A 55 9.28 -9.13 -8.63
N SER A 56 8.37 -8.37 -9.22
CA SER A 56 6.99 -8.24 -8.77
C SER A 56 6.03 -8.70 -9.88
N PRO A 57 4.95 -9.41 -9.54
CA PRO A 57 3.91 -9.74 -10.51
C PRO A 57 3.19 -8.50 -11.06
N LEU A 58 3.30 -7.34 -10.41
CA LEU A 58 2.79 -6.07 -10.95
C LEU A 58 3.46 -5.66 -12.26
N ALA A 59 4.62 -6.24 -12.60
CA ALA A 59 5.29 -5.98 -13.87
C ALA A 59 4.42 -6.29 -15.10
N GLU A 60 3.42 -7.16 -14.97
CA GLU A 60 2.47 -7.43 -16.08
C GLU A 60 1.62 -6.20 -16.47
N PHE A 61 1.41 -5.27 -15.54
CA PHE A 61 0.64 -4.06 -15.79
C PHE A 61 1.44 -2.98 -16.53
N ALA A 62 2.74 -3.18 -16.76
CA ALA A 62 3.61 -2.18 -17.40
C ALA A 62 3.12 -1.71 -18.78
N GLN A 63 2.34 -2.55 -19.48
CA GLN A 63 1.78 -2.24 -20.81
C GLN A 63 0.36 -1.65 -20.74
N ASN A 64 -0.20 -1.45 -19.55
CA ASN A 64 -1.51 -0.83 -19.40
C ASN A 64 -1.41 0.67 -19.73
N PRO A 65 -2.31 1.24 -20.55
CA PRO A 65 -2.28 2.67 -20.92
C PRO A 65 -2.34 3.65 -19.75
N ASN A 66 -2.92 3.24 -18.61
CA ASN A 66 -3.01 4.06 -17.41
C ASN A 66 -1.79 3.89 -16.48
N VAL A 67 -0.85 3.01 -16.81
CA VAL A 67 0.45 2.95 -16.12
C VAL A 67 1.40 3.94 -16.78
N LEU A 68 1.77 4.99 -16.04
CA LEU A 68 2.60 6.08 -16.54
C LEU A 68 4.06 5.67 -16.64
N GLY A 69 4.49 4.74 -15.78
CA GLY A 69 5.85 4.21 -15.79
C GLY A 69 6.06 3.17 -14.71
N VAL A 70 7.18 2.46 -14.85
CA VAL A 70 7.67 1.47 -13.88
C VAL A 70 9.07 1.86 -13.46
N LEU A 71 9.26 2.06 -12.16
CA LEU A 71 10.51 2.47 -11.55
C LEU A 71 11.12 1.32 -10.75
N GLY A 72 12.43 1.15 -10.89
CA GLY A 72 13.22 0.15 -10.18
C GLY A 72 13.87 0.67 -8.90
N VAL A 73 14.79 -0.13 -8.35
CA VAL A 73 15.62 0.24 -7.17
C VAL A 73 16.65 1.33 -7.48
N ASP A 74 16.95 1.54 -8.74
CA ASP A 74 17.87 2.54 -9.28
C ASP A 74 17.17 3.87 -9.64
N ALA A 75 15.87 3.98 -9.33
CA ALA A 75 15.09 5.17 -9.63
C ALA A 75 15.63 6.43 -8.93
N GLU A 76 15.82 7.47 -9.73
CA GLU A 76 16.25 8.79 -9.29
C GLU A 76 15.05 9.68 -8.95
N LEU A 77 15.33 10.80 -8.29
CA LEU A 77 14.31 11.77 -7.90
C LEU A 77 13.55 12.34 -9.12
N SER A 78 14.27 12.59 -10.22
CA SER A 78 13.73 13.11 -11.48
C SER A 78 12.72 12.15 -12.08
N ASP A 79 12.99 10.85 -12.06
CA ASP A 79 12.18 9.85 -12.75
C ASP A 79 10.74 9.83 -12.23
N LEU A 80 10.59 9.81 -10.90
CA LEU A 80 9.26 9.87 -10.29
C LEU A 80 8.60 11.23 -10.50
N SER A 81 9.36 12.31 -10.44
CA SER A 81 8.82 13.67 -10.61
C SER A 81 8.29 13.89 -12.03
N GLU A 82 9.01 13.40 -13.04
CA GLU A 82 8.61 13.48 -14.45
C GLU A 82 7.30 12.74 -14.71
N LEU A 83 7.15 11.53 -14.17
CA LEU A 83 5.93 10.73 -14.33
C LEU A 83 4.69 11.38 -13.68
N LEU A 84 4.89 12.25 -12.70
CA LEU A 84 3.81 12.91 -11.97
C LEU A 84 3.40 14.27 -12.56
N THR A 85 4.12 14.78 -13.57
CA THR A 85 3.89 16.14 -14.09
C THR A 85 2.50 16.37 -14.69
N GLU A 86 1.99 15.39 -15.42
CA GLU A 86 0.75 15.52 -16.20
C GLU A 86 -0.52 15.48 -15.34
N ASP A 87 -0.51 14.74 -14.24
CA ASP A 87 -1.71 14.48 -13.44
C ASP A 87 -1.36 14.10 -12.00
N LEU A 88 -0.55 14.95 -11.37
CA LEU A 88 -0.03 14.78 -10.01
C LEU A 88 -1.15 14.37 -9.04
N GLU A 89 -2.20 15.17 -8.97
CA GLU A 89 -3.24 15.06 -7.93
C GLU A 89 -4.14 13.83 -8.09
N ASN A 90 -4.22 13.24 -9.30
CA ASN A 90 -4.99 12.02 -9.55
C ASN A 90 -4.10 10.79 -9.78
N THR A 91 -2.78 10.87 -9.59
CA THR A 91 -1.92 9.71 -9.80
C THR A 91 -1.75 8.91 -8.51
N VAL A 92 -1.86 7.58 -8.60
CA VAL A 92 -1.56 6.67 -7.48
C VAL A 92 -0.19 6.03 -7.69
N ILE A 93 0.69 6.21 -6.70
CA ILE A 93 1.98 5.52 -6.66
C ILE A 93 1.79 4.20 -5.94
N VAL A 94 2.03 3.09 -6.63
CA VAL A 94 2.00 1.75 -6.04
C VAL A 94 3.43 1.31 -5.79
N VAL A 95 3.80 1.07 -4.53
CA VAL A 95 5.13 0.61 -4.15
C VAL A 95 5.07 -0.82 -3.63
N ASP A 96 5.73 -1.73 -4.33
CA ASP A 96 5.88 -3.11 -3.88
C ASP A 96 7.19 -3.27 -3.09
N ASP A 97 7.11 -3.91 -1.93
CA ASP A 97 8.20 -4.05 -0.95
C ASP A 97 8.77 -2.70 -0.48
N PHE A 98 7.93 -1.79 0.01
CA PHE A 98 8.31 -0.45 0.49
C PHE A 98 9.42 -0.45 1.54
N ASP A 99 9.53 -1.48 2.39
CA ASP A 99 10.64 -1.67 3.33
C ASP A 99 12.02 -1.81 2.65
N THR A 100 12.06 -2.08 1.36
CA THR A 100 13.28 -2.09 0.55
C THR A 100 13.80 -0.69 0.27
N LEU A 101 12.92 0.33 0.27
CA LEU A 101 13.36 1.72 0.25
C LEU A 101 13.94 2.03 1.63
N THR A 102 15.27 2.09 1.69
CA THR A 102 15.95 2.64 2.86
C THR A 102 15.45 4.06 3.12
N ASN A 103 15.52 4.54 4.36
CA ASN A 103 15.02 5.87 4.71
C ASN A 103 15.63 7.00 3.87
N ASP A 104 16.86 6.81 3.40
CA ASP A 104 17.63 7.78 2.61
C ASP A 104 17.45 7.59 1.09
N HIS A 105 16.55 6.70 0.65
CA HIS A 105 16.30 6.50 -0.78
C HIS A 105 15.79 7.80 -1.43
N LYS A 106 16.34 8.11 -2.61
CA LYS A 106 16.17 9.41 -3.28
C LYS A 106 14.73 9.78 -3.62
N ILE A 107 13.87 8.78 -3.86
CA ILE A 107 12.45 8.99 -4.20
C ILE A 107 11.55 9.25 -2.97
N ASN A 108 12.01 8.95 -1.75
CA ASN A 108 11.19 9.09 -0.54
C ASN A 108 10.66 10.53 -0.32
N PRO A 109 11.46 11.60 -0.53
CA PRO A 109 10.95 12.97 -0.47
C PRO A 109 9.81 13.24 -1.46
N THR A 110 9.91 12.74 -2.69
CA THR A 110 8.84 12.88 -3.71
C THR A 110 7.58 12.15 -3.30
N ILE A 111 7.70 10.90 -2.81
CA ILE A 111 6.54 10.15 -2.29
C ILE A 111 5.87 10.92 -1.15
N GLY A 112 6.64 11.48 -0.21
CA GLY A 112 6.09 12.27 0.90
C GLY A 112 5.45 13.59 0.46
N ALA A 113 5.99 14.24 -0.58
CA ALA A 113 5.39 15.44 -1.18
C ALA A 113 4.07 15.09 -1.91
N HIS A 114 4.05 13.98 -2.63
CA HIS A 114 2.88 13.47 -3.36
C HIS A 114 1.68 13.22 -2.45
N VAL A 115 1.88 12.53 -1.32
CA VAL A 115 0.82 12.31 -0.31
C VAL A 115 0.22 13.63 0.18
N LYS A 116 1.04 14.68 0.32
CA LYS A 116 0.55 16.00 0.75
C LYS A 116 -0.21 16.71 -0.36
N ALA A 117 0.26 16.62 -1.60
CA ALA A 117 -0.38 17.22 -2.76
C ALA A 117 -1.77 16.61 -3.02
N CYS A 118 -1.91 15.30 -2.80
CA CYS A 118 -3.16 14.59 -3.04
C CYS A 118 -4.23 14.78 -1.93
N ARG A 119 -4.00 15.61 -0.90
CA ARG A 119 -4.88 15.65 0.31
C ARG A 119 -6.37 15.77 0.00
N ASP A 120 -6.72 16.57 -1.00
CA ASP A 120 -8.10 16.85 -1.39
C ASP A 120 -8.41 16.25 -2.77
N HIS A 121 -7.64 15.25 -3.19
CA HIS A 121 -7.71 14.65 -4.52
C HIS A 121 -7.62 13.10 -4.48
N PRO A 122 -8.09 12.41 -5.54
CA PRO A 122 -8.11 10.94 -5.62
C PRO A 122 -6.75 10.24 -5.62
N GLY A 123 -5.65 10.95 -5.89
CA GLY A 123 -4.30 10.37 -5.94
C GLY A 123 -3.78 9.90 -4.59
N GLY A 124 -2.56 9.36 -4.56
CA GLY A 124 -1.92 8.98 -3.30
C GLY A 124 -0.90 7.87 -3.45
N VAL A 125 -0.69 7.15 -2.36
CA VAL A 125 0.30 6.07 -2.27
C VAL A 125 -0.33 4.82 -1.70
N VAL A 126 -0.14 3.69 -2.39
CA VAL A 126 -0.45 2.35 -1.91
C VAL A 126 0.86 1.58 -1.80
N ALA A 127 1.19 1.03 -0.63
CA ALA A 127 2.47 0.39 -0.40
C ALA A 127 2.33 -0.94 0.34
N THR A 128 3.15 -1.93 -0.01
CA THR A 128 3.34 -3.15 0.80
C THR A 128 4.56 -2.98 1.70
N CYS A 129 4.49 -3.47 2.94
CA CYS A 129 5.62 -3.42 3.88
C CYS A 129 5.61 -4.62 4.81
N GLY A 130 6.80 -5.16 5.08
CA GLY A 130 7.07 -6.12 6.16
C GLY A 130 6.47 -5.68 7.48
N ILE A 131 5.64 -6.51 8.12
CA ILE A 131 5.01 -6.14 9.41
C ILE A 131 6.06 -5.86 10.51
N ASP A 132 7.17 -6.61 10.47
CA ASP A 132 8.28 -6.46 11.40
C ASP A 132 9.15 -5.23 11.06
N GLU A 133 9.10 -4.77 9.80
CA GLU A 133 9.90 -3.65 9.26
C GLU A 133 9.26 -2.28 9.49
N ILE A 134 7.92 -2.20 9.64
CA ILE A 134 7.15 -0.92 9.75
C ILE A 134 7.78 0.09 10.71
N GLY A 135 8.40 -0.38 11.80
CA GLY A 135 9.01 0.50 12.80
C GLY A 135 10.21 1.31 12.29
N GLY A 136 10.88 0.83 11.24
CA GLY A 136 12.12 1.41 10.69
C GLY A 136 11.96 2.13 9.35
N VAL A 137 10.82 2.01 8.66
CA VAL A 137 10.63 2.53 7.28
C VAL A 137 10.24 4.02 7.27
N TYR A 138 10.29 4.63 6.07
CA TYR A 138 10.04 6.03 5.82
C TYR A 138 8.79 6.54 6.53
N ARG A 139 9.02 7.46 7.47
CA ARG A 139 7.98 7.97 8.35
C ARG A 139 6.88 8.73 7.62
N GLY A 140 7.09 9.28 6.42
CA GLY A 140 6.03 10.04 5.74
C GLY A 140 4.80 9.18 5.45
N VAL A 141 4.95 8.13 4.64
CA VAL A 141 3.84 7.21 4.29
C VAL A 141 3.35 6.46 5.53
N VAL A 142 4.26 5.88 6.32
CA VAL A 142 3.90 5.08 7.50
C VAL A 142 3.24 5.93 8.58
N ALA A 143 3.72 7.15 8.85
CA ALA A 143 3.09 8.01 9.86
C ALA A 143 1.74 8.53 9.41
N THR A 144 1.55 8.82 8.11
CA THR A 144 0.22 9.19 7.58
C THR A 144 -0.75 8.03 7.74
N ALA A 145 -0.41 6.83 7.27
CA ALA A 145 -1.24 5.64 7.43
C ALA A 145 -1.57 5.35 8.91
N ARG A 146 -0.60 5.48 9.82
CA ARG A 146 -0.82 5.32 11.27
C ARG A 146 -1.69 6.41 11.89
N LYS A 147 -1.59 7.65 11.40
CA LYS A 147 -2.39 8.80 11.88
C LYS A 147 -3.84 8.66 11.45
N THR A 148 -4.08 8.23 10.21
CA THR A 148 -5.42 8.03 9.67
C THR A 148 -5.99 6.66 10.02
N ARG A 149 -5.19 5.78 10.64
CA ARG A 149 -5.54 4.39 11.01
C ARG A 149 -5.98 3.57 9.80
N THR A 150 -5.32 3.76 8.68
CA THR A 150 -5.71 3.16 7.40
C THR A 150 -4.62 2.24 6.89
N GLY A 151 -5.04 1.06 6.46
CA GLY A 151 -4.16 -0.01 6.05
C GLY A 151 -4.82 -1.37 6.20
N LEU A 152 -4.14 -2.39 5.71
CA LEU A 152 -4.63 -3.75 5.65
C LEU A 152 -3.62 -4.70 6.30
N VAL A 153 -4.08 -5.53 7.23
CA VAL A 153 -3.30 -6.63 7.80
C VAL A 153 -3.87 -7.95 7.26
N LEU A 154 -3.16 -8.60 6.34
CA LEU A 154 -3.60 -9.89 5.78
C LEU A 154 -2.84 -11.02 6.47
N ALA A 155 -3.44 -11.56 7.51
CA ALA A 155 -3.15 -12.87 8.12
C ALA A 155 -3.93 -12.93 9.43
N PRO A 156 -4.16 -14.13 9.98
CA PRO A 156 -4.42 -14.27 11.41
C PRO A 156 -3.27 -13.57 12.14
N PRO A 157 -3.54 -12.47 12.87
CA PRO A 157 -2.53 -11.78 13.65
C PRO A 157 -1.90 -12.76 14.63
N ARG A 158 -0.58 -12.80 14.67
CA ARG A 158 0.19 -13.68 15.57
C ARG A 158 -0.06 -13.31 17.02
N SER A 159 -0.43 -12.05 17.25
CA SER A 159 -0.84 -11.53 18.54
C SER A 159 -1.69 -10.25 18.37
N ALA A 160 -2.37 -9.83 19.43
CA ALA A 160 -3.08 -8.54 19.46
C ALA A 160 -2.16 -7.32 19.21
N ASN A 161 -0.83 -7.48 19.38
CA ASN A 161 0.13 -6.40 19.15
C ASN A 161 0.32 -6.08 17.66
N ASP A 162 0.01 -6.99 16.75
CA ASP A 162 0.16 -6.74 15.30
C ASP A 162 -0.70 -5.56 14.83
N GLY A 163 -1.86 -5.34 15.45
CA GLY A 163 -2.74 -4.19 15.16
C GLY A 163 -2.14 -2.85 15.57
N THR A 164 -1.28 -2.83 16.59
CA THR A 164 -0.69 -1.58 17.10
C THR A 164 0.22 -0.91 16.07
N ARG A 165 0.69 -1.66 15.07
CA ARG A 165 1.51 -1.15 13.95
C ARG A 165 0.74 -0.22 13.03
N LEU A 166 -0.58 -0.37 12.90
CA LEU A 166 -1.49 0.56 12.23
C LEU A 166 -2.31 1.41 13.23
N SER A 167 -1.89 1.46 14.49
CA SER A 167 -2.63 2.13 15.57
C SER A 167 -4.06 1.57 15.77
N ALA A 168 -4.31 0.32 15.37
CA ALA A 168 -5.57 -0.39 15.58
C ALA A 168 -5.48 -1.30 16.82
N ARG A 169 -6.57 -1.42 17.58
CA ARG A 169 -6.68 -2.44 18.62
C ARG A 169 -7.36 -3.67 18.03
N LEU A 170 -6.63 -4.78 18.00
CA LEU A 170 -7.22 -6.08 17.69
C LEU A 170 -7.82 -6.70 18.96
N PRO A 171 -8.96 -7.41 18.87
CA PRO A 171 -9.47 -8.21 19.98
C PRO A 171 -8.43 -9.24 20.45
N ARG A 172 -8.41 -9.54 21.75
CA ARG A 172 -7.45 -10.52 22.33
C ARG A 172 -7.62 -11.95 21.80
N SER A 173 -8.79 -12.28 21.25
CA SER A 173 -9.11 -13.59 20.65
C SER A 173 -8.43 -13.83 19.30
N VAL A 174 -7.82 -12.81 18.73
CA VAL A 174 -7.19 -12.85 17.43
C VAL A 174 -5.83 -13.58 17.54
N GLY A 175 -5.69 -14.70 16.81
CA GLY A 175 -4.50 -15.57 16.84
C GLY A 175 -4.59 -16.78 17.78
N ALA A 176 -5.68 -16.91 18.56
CA ALA A 176 -5.94 -18.12 19.34
C ALA A 176 -6.52 -19.22 18.43
N PRO A 177 -6.16 -20.50 18.60
CA PRO A 177 -6.84 -21.58 17.89
C PRO A 177 -8.33 -21.55 18.25
N SER A 178 -9.19 -21.50 17.22
CA SER A 178 -10.62 -21.69 17.43
C SER A 178 -10.83 -23.14 17.89
N PRO A 179 -11.63 -23.42 18.94
CA PRO A 179 -12.02 -24.80 19.22
C PRO A 179 -12.69 -25.35 17.97
N MET A 180 -12.19 -26.46 17.42
CA MET A 180 -12.99 -27.23 16.47
C MET A 180 -14.15 -27.82 17.26
N ALA A 181 -15.36 -27.39 16.97
CA ALA A 181 -16.55 -28.09 17.44
C ALA A 181 -16.51 -29.49 16.81
N GLY A 182 -16.45 -30.51 17.67
CA GLY A 182 -16.59 -31.92 17.27
C GLY A 182 -18.03 -32.31 16.98
#